data_AF-A0A1B1NEI0-F1
#
_entry.id   AF-A0A1B1NEI0-F1
#
_cell.length_a   1.000
_cell.length_b   1.000
_cell.length_c   1.000
_cell.angle_alpha   90.00
_cell.angle_beta   90.00
_cell.angle_gamma   90.00
#
_symmetry.space_group_name_H-M   'P 1'
#
loop_
_entity.id
_entity.type
_entity.pdbx_description
1 polymer ?
#
loop_
_entity_poly.entity_id
_entity_poly.type
_entity_poly.pdbx_seq_one_letter_code
_entity_poly.pdbx_strand_id
1 'polypeptide(L)'
;MTQIVHLPEQDRWVARAEDRETGYLSYELDGGLLDLQHTVVEPEARGQGLGGRLVEAALGYARAEDLRVRPTCPFVPAYVADHPEHADLLEGAAGGAGGAEGVPTVEIRDQSIRLGQLLKLAGLVQDGAMARMVIENGEVTVDGETVMRRGTQVRPGQVVTYAGESVSPVNG
;
A
#
# COMPACT_ATOMS: atom_id res chain seq x y z
N MET A 1 1.21 21.97 -29.82
CA MET A 1 1.41 20.54 -29.48
C MET A 1 1.65 20.47 -27.99
N THR A 2 0.86 19.71 -27.24
CA THR A 2 0.95 19.68 -25.77
C THR A 2 1.95 18.62 -25.33
N GLN A 3 2.96 19.01 -24.56
CA GLN A 3 4.01 18.15 -24.03
C GLN A 3 3.79 17.89 -22.54
N ILE A 4 4.08 16.67 -22.08
CA ILE A 4 4.07 16.34 -20.66
C ILE A 4 5.52 16.41 -20.18
N VAL A 5 5.76 17.18 -19.13
CA VAL A 5 7.08 17.37 -18.53
C VAL A 5 7.03 16.81 -17.11
N HIS A 6 7.93 15.89 -16.79
CA HIS A 6 8.12 15.40 -15.44
C HIS A 6 9.04 16.35 -14.67
N LEU A 7 8.58 16.88 -13.55
CA LEU A 7 9.34 17.74 -12.66
C LEU A 7 9.51 17.01 -11.31
N PRO A 8 10.51 16.11 -11.20
CA PRO A 8 10.73 15.35 -9.97
C PRO A 8 11.10 16.23 -8.78
N GLU A 9 11.76 17.36 -9.03
CA GLU A 9 12.05 18.41 -8.04
C GLU A 9 10.81 19.06 -7.41
N GLN A 10 9.63 18.87 -8.00
CA GLN A 10 8.37 19.48 -7.57
C GLN A 10 7.27 18.43 -7.36
N ASP A 11 7.64 17.14 -7.40
CA ASP A 11 6.73 16.01 -7.25
C ASP A 11 5.47 16.15 -8.12
N ARG A 12 5.65 16.58 -9.38
CA ARG A 12 4.54 16.74 -10.32
C ARG A 12 4.91 16.51 -11.78
N TRP A 13 3.91 16.09 -12.54
CA TRP A 13 3.90 16.18 -14.00
C TRP A 13 3.12 17.41 -14.43
N VAL A 14 3.63 18.11 -15.43
CA VAL A 14 3.01 19.33 -15.95
C VAL A 14 2.76 19.18 -17.45
N ALA A 15 1.54 19.49 -17.87
CA ALA A 15 1.15 19.56 -19.26
C ALA A 15 1.36 20.97 -19.79
N ARG A 16 2.31 21.15 -20.71
CA ARG A 16 2.61 22.43 -21.35
C ARG A 16 2.10 22.49 -22.78
N ALA A 17 1.26 23.47 -23.10
CA ALA A 17 0.83 23.78 -24.46
C ALA A 17 1.32 25.19 -24.81
N GLU A 18 2.07 25.33 -25.91
CA GLU A 18 2.53 26.64 -26.41
C GLU A 18 3.21 27.50 -25.30
N ASP A 19 4.10 26.88 -24.52
CA ASP A 19 4.81 27.46 -23.36
C ASP A 19 3.94 27.88 -22.16
N ARG A 20 2.65 27.53 -22.16
CA ARG A 20 1.75 27.71 -21.01
C ARG A 20 1.46 26.39 -20.30
N GLU A 21 1.46 26.41 -18.97
CA GLU A 21 0.92 25.31 -18.17
C GLU A 21 -0.60 25.23 -18.34
N THR A 22 -1.06 24.07 -18.81
CA THR A 22 -2.48 23.80 -19.11
C THR A 22 -3.07 22.73 -18.18
N GLY A 23 -2.24 22.18 -17.30
CA GLY A 23 -2.64 21.21 -16.29
C GLY A 23 -1.43 20.60 -15.61
N TYR A 24 -1.67 19.98 -14.47
CA TYR A 24 -0.64 19.27 -13.71
C TYR A 24 -1.22 18.07 -12.96
N LEU A 25 -0.36 17.12 -12.64
CA LEU A 25 -0.63 15.97 -11.79
C LEU A 25 0.41 15.97 -10.68
N SER A 26 -0.03 16.18 -9.44
CA SER A 26 0.81 16.09 -8.24
C SER A 26 0.87 14.66 -7.74
N TYR A 27 2.05 14.26 -7.28
CA TYR A 27 2.30 12.98 -6.64
C TYR A 27 3.08 13.13 -5.34
N GLU A 28 3.18 12.05 -4.59
CA GLU A 28 4.13 11.87 -3.50
C GLU A 28 4.84 10.53 -3.70
N LEU A 29 6.14 10.48 -3.45
CA LEU A 29 6.93 9.26 -3.56
C LEU A 29 7.50 8.92 -2.19
N ASP A 30 7.04 7.81 -1.64
CA ASP A 30 7.52 7.30 -0.36
C ASP A 30 7.81 5.80 -0.44
N GLY A 31 9.02 5.38 -0.09
CA GLY A 31 9.35 3.95 0.07
C GLY A 31 9.13 3.05 -1.16
N GLY A 32 9.10 3.59 -2.39
CA GLY A 32 8.77 2.84 -3.61
C GLY A 32 7.28 2.85 -3.99
N LEU A 33 6.48 3.64 -3.27
CA LEU A 33 5.07 3.88 -3.51
C LEU A 33 4.85 5.29 -4.07
N LEU A 34 4.31 5.37 -5.27
CA LEU A 34 3.94 6.58 -5.97
C LEU A 34 2.45 6.89 -5.72
N ASP A 35 2.16 7.85 -4.84
CA ASP A 35 0.79 8.28 -4.55
C ASP A 35 0.37 9.41 -5.50
N LEU A 36 -0.60 9.13 -6.38
CA LEU A 36 -1.16 10.11 -7.31
C LEU A 36 -2.31 10.87 -6.63
N GLN A 37 -1.98 12.04 -6.09
CA GLN A 37 -2.88 12.78 -5.20
C GLN A 37 -3.93 13.62 -5.93
N HIS A 38 -3.52 14.41 -6.93
CA HIS A 38 -4.44 15.38 -7.55
C HIS A 38 -4.07 15.71 -8.99
N THR A 39 -5.06 15.61 -9.90
CA THR A 39 -4.94 16.02 -11.30
C THR A 39 -5.77 17.27 -11.56
N VAL A 40 -5.16 18.33 -12.07
CA VAL A 40 -5.82 19.58 -12.47
C VAL A 40 -5.60 19.81 -13.95
N VAL A 41 -6.68 20.11 -14.65
CA VAL A 41 -6.65 20.53 -16.06
C VAL A 41 -7.41 21.83 -16.19
N GLU A 42 -6.79 22.80 -16.86
CA GLU A 42 -7.36 24.11 -17.13
C GLU A 42 -8.66 23.96 -17.93
N PRO A 43 -9.72 24.74 -17.64
CA PRO A 43 -11.02 24.62 -18.29
C PRO A 43 -10.93 24.68 -19.82
N GLU A 44 -10.05 25.53 -20.34
CA GLU A 44 -9.81 25.76 -21.76
C GLU A 44 -9.14 24.54 -22.46
N ALA A 45 -8.48 23.69 -21.67
CA ALA A 45 -7.79 22.49 -22.13
C ALA A 45 -8.55 21.19 -21.81
N ARG A 46 -9.75 21.26 -21.20
CA ARG A 46 -10.61 20.10 -20.94
C ARG A 46 -11.18 19.54 -22.24
N GLY A 47 -11.53 18.25 -22.22
CA GLY A 47 -12.09 17.54 -23.39
C GLY A 47 -11.06 17.06 -24.42
N GLN A 48 -9.77 17.35 -24.22
CA GLN A 48 -8.67 16.91 -25.08
C GLN A 48 -7.92 15.67 -24.54
N GLY A 49 -8.47 14.99 -23.53
CA GLY A 49 -7.84 13.83 -22.89
C GLY A 49 -6.58 14.17 -22.08
N LEU A 50 -6.35 15.44 -21.73
CA LEU A 50 -5.09 15.87 -21.13
C LEU A 50 -4.83 15.26 -19.74
N GLY A 51 -5.89 15.10 -18.94
CA GLY A 51 -5.80 14.41 -17.64
C GLY A 51 -5.34 12.97 -17.80
N GLY A 52 -5.85 12.27 -18.82
CA GLY A 52 -5.43 10.90 -19.14
C GLY A 52 -3.94 10.85 -19.49
N ARG A 53 -3.46 11.76 -20.34
CA ARG A 53 -2.03 11.83 -20.72
C ARG A 53 -1.09 12.11 -19.54
N LEU A 54 -1.53 12.92 -18.57
CA LEU A 54 -0.77 13.15 -17.33
C LEU A 54 -0.67 11.86 -16.51
N VAL A 55 -1.79 11.16 -16.33
CA VAL A 55 -1.85 9.88 -15.61
C VAL A 55 -1.04 8.81 -16.33
N GLU A 56 -1.16 8.70 -17.65
CA GLU A 56 -0.40 7.77 -18.50
C GLU A 56 1.11 7.97 -18.32
N ALA A 57 1.59 9.22 -18.32
CA ALA A 57 3.00 9.52 -18.09
C ALA A 57 3.46 9.10 -16.69
N ALA A 58 2.64 9.32 -15.66
CA ALA A 58 2.94 8.94 -14.30
C ALA A 58 2.95 7.42 -14.09
N LEU A 59 1.97 6.70 -14.66
CA LEU A 59 1.91 5.24 -14.64
C LEU A 59 3.07 4.62 -15.43
N GLY A 60 3.45 5.23 -16.55
CA GLY A 60 4.62 4.83 -17.33
C GLY A 60 5.92 4.97 -16.54
N TYR A 61 6.07 6.07 -15.79
CA TYR A 61 7.20 6.25 -14.87
C TYR A 61 7.21 5.19 -13.77
N ALA A 62 6.07 4.95 -13.13
CA ALA A 62 5.96 3.93 -12.10
C ALA A 62 6.38 2.54 -12.62
N ARG A 63 5.96 2.19 -13.83
CA ARG A 63 6.35 0.93 -14.48
C ARG A 63 7.84 0.84 -14.80
N ALA A 64 8.44 1.94 -15.25
CA ALA A 64 9.85 1.97 -15.60
C ALA A 64 10.76 1.84 -14.37
N GLU A 65 10.32 2.40 -13.24
CA GLU A 65 11.04 2.41 -11.97
C GLU A 65 10.62 1.28 -11.01
N ASP A 66 9.77 0.35 -11.47
CA ASP A 66 9.22 -0.76 -10.66
C ASP A 66 8.50 -0.30 -9.37
N LEU A 67 7.81 0.84 -9.46
CA LEU A 67 7.07 1.46 -8.35
C LEU A 67 5.60 1.00 -8.31
N ARG A 68 5.06 0.93 -7.11
CA ARG A 68 3.61 0.73 -6.90
C ARG A 68 2.89 2.07 -6.93
N VAL A 69 1.63 2.09 -7.35
CA VAL A 69 0.86 3.34 -7.50
C VAL A 69 -0.32 3.35 -6.54
N ARG A 70 -0.40 4.33 -5.64
CA ARG A 70 -1.60 4.59 -4.84
C ARG A 70 -2.49 5.60 -5.57
N PRO A 71 -3.74 5.23 -5.94
CA PRO A 71 -4.63 6.11 -6.67
C PRO A 71 -5.50 6.97 -5.72
N THR A 72 -4.89 7.91 -4.98
CA THR A 72 -5.65 8.79 -4.07
C THR A 72 -6.60 9.73 -4.82
N CYS A 73 -6.21 10.19 -6.01
CA CYS A 73 -7.09 10.97 -6.88
C CYS A 73 -8.19 10.09 -7.48
N PRO A 74 -9.48 10.45 -7.36
CA PRO A 74 -10.59 9.65 -7.91
C PRO A 74 -10.59 9.56 -9.44
N PHE A 75 -9.80 10.38 -10.13
CA PHE A 75 -9.64 10.33 -11.58
C PHE A 75 -8.79 9.13 -12.04
N VAL A 76 -7.78 8.74 -11.26
CA VAL A 76 -6.87 7.64 -11.58
C VAL A 76 -7.58 6.29 -11.69
N PRO A 77 -8.42 5.84 -10.72
CA PRO A 77 -9.11 4.57 -10.86
C PRO A 77 -10.12 4.60 -12.02
N ALA A 78 -10.72 5.76 -12.32
CA ALA A 78 -11.59 5.92 -13.48
C ALA A 78 -10.84 5.78 -14.81
N TYR A 79 -9.61 6.31 -14.89
CA TYR A 79 -8.74 6.13 -16.05
C TYR A 79 -8.30 4.67 -16.24
N VAL A 80 -7.86 4.02 -15.16
CA VAL A 80 -7.40 2.61 -15.20
C VAL A 80 -8.56 1.64 -15.47
N ALA A 81 -9.79 1.97 -15.08
CA ALA A 81 -10.96 1.18 -15.48
C ALA A 81 -11.15 1.10 -17.00
N ASP A 82 -10.74 2.15 -17.72
CA ASP A 82 -10.74 2.21 -19.19
C ASP A 82 -9.45 1.62 -19.79
N HIS A 83 -8.36 1.57 -19.01
CA HIS A 83 -7.02 1.10 -19.39
C HIS A 83 -6.52 0.00 -18.42
N PRO A 84 -7.06 -1.23 -18.51
CA PRO A 84 -6.77 -2.31 -17.57
C PRO A 84 -5.31 -2.80 -17.62
N GLU A 85 -4.56 -2.44 -18.66
CA GLU A 85 -3.11 -2.70 -18.79
C GLU A 85 -2.25 -2.06 -17.70
N HIS A 86 -2.79 -1.08 -16.97
CA HIS A 86 -2.12 -0.44 -15.83
C HIS A 86 -2.69 -0.89 -14.47
N ALA A 87 -3.68 -1.79 -14.47
CA ALA A 87 -4.29 -2.25 -13.23
C ALA A 87 -3.30 -3.03 -12.34
N ASP A 88 -2.25 -3.62 -12.93
CA ASP A 88 -1.18 -4.32 -12.20
C ASP A 88 -0.33 -3.38 -11.34
N LEU A 89 -0.30 -2.09 -11.66
CA LEU A 89 0.48 -1.08 -10.94
C LEU A 89 -0.27 -0.50 -9.74
N LEU A 90 -1.60 -0.61 -9.69
CA LEU A 90 -2.41 0.00 -8.64
C LEU A 90 -2.34 -0.79 -7.32
N GLU A 91 -2.02 -0.09 -6.22
CA GLU A 91 -2.29 -0.58 -4.87
C GLU A 91 -3.79 -0.83 -4.72
N GLY A 92 -4.15 -2.08 -4.41
CA GLY A 92 -5.52 -2.52 -4.21
C GLY A 92 -6.09 -3.41 -5.32
N ALA A 93 -5.43 -3.56 -6.47
CA ALA A 93 -5.79 -4.56 -7.47
C ALA A 93 -5.23 -5.95 -7.07
N ALA A 94 -5.91 -6.59 -6.11
CA ALA A 94 -5.64 -7.95 -5.61
C ALA A 94 -4.26 -8.21 -4.99
N GLY A 95 -4.13 -7.84 -3.71
CA GLY A 95 -3.22 -8.51 -2.76
C GLY A 95 -1.84 -7.88 -2.59
N GLY A 96 -1.58 -7.42 -1.36
CA GLY A 96 -0.25 -7.05 -0.90
C GLY A 96 -0.24 -5.66 -0.30
N ALA A 97 -0.50 -5.59 1.00
CA ALA A 97 -0.11 -4.46 1.83
C ALA A 97 1.40 -4.25 1.67
N GLY A 98 1.79 -3.05 1.22
CA GLY A 98 3.19 -2.67 1.09
C GLY A 98 3.37 -1.20 1.44
N GLY A 99 2.84 -0.78 2.58
CA GLY A 99 3.30 0.43 3.26
C GLY A 99 4.46 0.06 4.17
N ALA A 100 5.63 0.64 3.92
CA ALA A 100 6.68 0.69 4.91
C ALA A 100 6.19 1.53 6.08
N GLU A 101 5.51 0.94 7.07
CA GLU A 101 5.45 1.45 8.44
C GLU A 101 4.79 0.41 9.35
N GLY A 102 5.63 -0.24 10.18
CA GLY A 102 5.20 -1.03 11.33
C GLY A 102 4.60 -2.39 11.00
N VAL A 103 5.18 -3.45 11.56
CA VAL A 103 4.41 -4.67 11.81
C VAL A 103 3.12 -4.23 12.54
N PRO A 104 1.90 -4.51 12.03
CA PRO A 104 0.66 -4.04 12.65
C PRO A 104 0.68 -4.39 14.14
N THR A 105 0.41 -3.38 14.96
CA THR A 105 0.62 -3.49 16.40
C THR A 105 -0.69 -3.75 17.12
N VAL A 106 -0.70 -4.74 18.01
CA VAL A 106 -1.84 -5.01 18.88
C VAL A 106 -1.53 -4.49 20.28
N GLU A 107 -2.34 -3.56 20.77
CA GLU A 107 -2.25 -3.06 22.14
C GLU A 107 -2.60 -4.16 23.14
N ILE A 108 -1.66 -4.46 24.04
CA ILE A 108 -1.86 -5.44 25.12
C ILE A 108 -1.88 -4.75 26.48
N ARG A 109 -2.73 -5.26 27.38
CA ARG A 109 -2.90 -4.73 28.74
C ARG A 109 -1.83 -5.20 29.73
N ASP A 110 -1.16 -6.30 29.41
CA ASP A 110 -0.19 -6.99 30.26
C ASP A 110 1.18 -6.99 29.58
N GLN A 111 2.26 -7.21 30.34
CA GLN A 111 3.63 -7.29 29.81
C GLN A 111 3.88 -8.51 28.89
N SER A 112 2.89 -9.40 28.77
CA SER A 112 2.93 -10.56 27.87
C SER A 112 1.51 -11.00 27.52
N ILE A 113 1.29 -11.41 26.28
CA ILE A 113 0.03 -11.94 25.79
C ILE A 113 0.20 -13.39 25.33
N ARG A 114 -0.84 -14.23 25.45
CA ARG A 114 -0.80 -15.57 24.84
C ARG A 114 -0.83 -15.45 23.31
N LEU A 115 0.01 -16.21 22.63
CA LEU A 115 0.11 -16.26 21.17
C LEU A 115 -1.26 -16.39 20.50
N GLY A 116 -2.08 -17.36 20.94
CA GLY A 116 -3.43 -17.54 20.39
C GLY A 116 -4.38 -16.38 20.65
N GLN A 117 -4.19 -15.61 21.73
CA GLN A 117 -4.97 -14.40 21.99
C GLN A 117 -4.50 -13.24 21.10
N LEU A 118 -3.19 -13.10 20.89
CA LEU A 118 -2.62 -12.11 19.97
C LEU A 118 -3.13 -12.34 18.54
N LEU A 119 -3.06 -13.57 18.03
CA LEU A 119 -3.56 -13.91 16.69
C LEU A 119 -5.03 -13.53 16.52
N LYS A 120 -5.84 -13.76 17.56
CA LYS A 120 -7.26 -13.39 17.55
C LYS A 120 -7.45 -11.87 17.55
N LEU A 121 -6.74 -11.14 18.40
CA LEU A 121 -6.81 -9.67 18.46
C LEU A 121 -6.32 -9.02 17.16
N ALA A 122 -5.35 -9.65 16.50
CA ALA A 122 -4.83 -9.23 15.21
C ALA A 122 -5.78 -9.49 14.04
N GLY A 123 -6.87 -10.24 14.25
CA GLY A 123 -7.77 -10.67 13.17
C GLY A 123 -7.23 -11.81 12.29
N LEU A 124 -6.06 -12.37 12.62
CA LEU A 124 -5.40 -13.43 11.85
C LEU A 124 -6.13 -14.78 11.94
N VAL A 125 -6.90 -14.99 13.00
CA VAL A 125 -7.68 -16.22 13.22
C VAL A 125 -9.10 -15.88 13.67
N GLN A 126 -10.06 -16.67 13.18
CA GLN A 126 -11.48 -16.45 13.42
C GLN A 126 -11.87 -16.71 14.90
N ASP A 127 -11.22 -17.70 15.51
CA ASP A 127 -11.54 -18.13 16.88
C ASP A 127 -10.36 -18.81 17.57
N GLY A 128 -10.52 -19.04 18.88
CA GLY A 128 -9.48 -19.63 19.71
C GLY A 128 -9.23 -21.13 19.44
N ALA A 129 -10.12 -21.82 18.71
CA ALA A 129 -9.88 -23.20 18.29
C ALA A 129 -8.95 -23.22 17.07
N MET A 130 -9.23 -22.35 16.09
CA MET A 130 -8.34 -22.11 14.94
C MET A 130 -6.94 -21.71 15.40
N ALA A 131 -6.84 -20.76 16.34
CA ALA A 131 -5.55 -20.33 16.89
C ALA A 131 -4.71 -21.49 17.47
N ARG A 132 -5.37 -22.45 18.14
CA ARG A 132 -4.67 -23.62 18.69
C ARG A 132 -4.19 -24.54 17.58
N MET A 133 -5.04 -24.79 16.59
CA MET A 133 -4.75 -25.67 15.47
C MET A 133 -3.51 -25.23 14.70
N VAL A 134 -3.43 -23.94 14.33
CA VAL A 134 -2.32 -23.40 13.52
C VAL A 134 -0.99 -23.40 14.28
N ILE A 135 -1.02 -23.19 15.60
CA ILE A 135 0.17 -23.30 16.46
C ILE A 135 0.62 -24.76 16.51
N GLU A 136 -0.30 -25.70 16.72
CA GLU A 136 0.04 -27.13 16.80
C GLU A 136 0.57 -27.70 15.47
N ASN A 137 0.12 -27.16 14.35
CA ASN A 137 0.62 -27.50 13.03
C ASN A 137 1.98 -26.86 12.70
N GLY A 138 2.46 -25.91 13.51
CA GLY A 138 3.71 -25.19 13.25
C GLY A 138 3.60 -24.16 12.13
N GLU A 139 2.40 -23.62 11.90
CA GLU A 139 2.13 -22.60 10.87
C GLU A 139 2.44 -21.18 11.37
N VAL A 140 2.82 -21.04 12.65
CA VAL A 140 3.07 -19.75 13.31
C VAL A 140 4.54 -19.66 13.70
N THR A 141 5.17 -18.54 13.35
CA THR A 141 6.54 -18.21 13.77
C THR A 141 6.54 -17.00 14.69
N VAL A 142 7.49 -16.96 15.62
CA VAL A 142 7.76 -15.83 16.50
C VAL A 142 9.23 -15.47 16.32
N ASP A 143 9.50 -14.23 15.90
CA ASP A 143 10.85 -13.75 15.56
C ASP A 143 11.58 -14.65 14.54
N GLY A 144 10.82 -15.32 13.67
CA GLY A 144 11.33 -16.27 12.67
C GLY A 144 11.48 -17.71 13.16
N GLU A 145 11.25 -17.99 14.45
CA GLU A 145 11.30 -19.34 15.01
C GLU A 145 9.90 -19.98 15.03
N THR A 146 9.76 -21.17 14.45
CA THR A 146 8.49 -21.91 14.48
C THR A 146 8.12 -22.31 15.90
N VAL A 147 6.96 -21.86 16.37
CA VAL A 147 6.47 -22.13 17.72
C VAL A 147 5.32 -23.12 17.67
N MET A 148 5.51 -24.29 18.26
CA MET A 148 4.48 -25.35 18.36
C MET A 148 3.97 -25.56 19.80
N ARG A 149 4.46 -24.75 20.75
CA ARG A 149 4.14 -24.94 22.17
C ARG A 149 2.81 -24.26 22.51
N ARG A 150 1.88 -25.05 23.05
CA ARG A 150 0.60 -24.55 23.57
C ARG A 150 0.84 -23.54 24.70
N GLY A 151 0.08 -22.44 24.68
CA GLY A 151 0.15 -21.41 25.71
C GLY A 151 1.42 -20.55 25.69
N THR A 152 2.18 -20.57 24.58
CA THR A 152 3.32 -19.67 24.39
C THR A 152 2.88 -18.23 24.58
N GLN A 153 3.69 -17.48 25.32
CA GLN A 153 3.49 -16.06 25.55
C GLN A 153 4.43 -15.26 24.67
N VAL A 154 3.91 -14.16 24.14
CA VAL A 154 4.61 -13.22 23.28
C VAL A 154 4.70 -11.89 24.01
N ARG A 155 5.85 -11.25 23.93
CA ARG A 155 6.13 -9.96 24.58
C ARG A 155 6.09 -8.83 23.55
N PRO A 156 5.84 -7.58 24.00
CA PRO A 156 5.92 -6.41 23.14
C PRO A 156 7.24 -6.35 22.37
N GLY A 157 7.16 -6.04 21.08
CA GLY A 157 8.31 -5.98 20.18
C GLY A 157 8.73 -7.32 19.55
N GLN A 158 8.09 -8.43 19.91
CA GLN A 158 8.27 -9.70 19.20
C GLN A 158 7.34 -9.76 17.98
N VAL A 159 7.86 -10.24 16.85
CA VAL A 159 7.11 -10.32 15.60
C VAL A 159 6.51 -11.72 15.44
N VAL A 160 5.19 -11.81 15.34
CA VAL A 160 4.48 -13.06 15.10
C VAL A 160 4.01 -13.10 13.66
N THR A 161 4.36 -14.15 12.92
CA THR A 161 3.94 -14.32 11.52
C THR A 161 3.06 -15.56 11.36
N TYR A 162 1.98 -15.41 10.60
CA TYR A 162 1.05 -16.47 10.23
C TYR A 162 0.46 -16.16 8.85
N ALA A 163 0.37 -17.16 7.97
CA ALA A 163 -0.18 -17.02 6.61
C ALA A 163 0.44 -15.88 5.75
N GLY A 164 1.69 -15.49 6.04
CA GLY A 164 2.37 -14.37 5.36
C GLY A 164 2.06 -13.00 5.96
N GLU A 165 1.17 -12.91 6.95
CA GLU A 165 0.87 -11.70 7.70
C GLU A 165 1.66 -11.67 9.01
N SER A 166 2.21 -10.51 9.39
CA SER A 166 2.99 -10.35 10.62
C SER A 166 2.30 -9.37 11.56
N VAL A 167 2.37 -9.61 12.87
CA VAL A 167 1.80 -8.76 13.92
C VAL A 167 2.75 -8.67 15.12
N SER A 168 2.84 -7.52 15.77
CA SER A 168 3.64 -7.35 16.99
C SER A 168 2.75 -6.86 18.13
N PRO A 169 2.84 -7.41 19.35
CA PRO A 169 2.21 -6.76 20.49
C PRO A 169 2.96 -5.46 20.81
N VAL A 170 2.23 -4.45 21.31
CA VAL A 170 2.78 -3.23 21.90
C VAL A 170 2.12 -2.96 23.24
N ASN A 171 2.84 -2.33 24.16
CA ASN A 171 2.23 -1.83 25.39
C ASN A 171 1.44 -0.56 25.04
N GLY A 172 0.14 -0.56 25.36
CA GLY A 172 -0.69 0.64 25.37
C GLY A 172 -0.60 1.39 26.69
#